data_AF-A0A1Y1KFD2-F1
#
_entry.id   AF-A0A1Y1KFD2-F1
#
_cell.length_a   1.000
_cell.length_b   1.000
_cell.length_c   1.000
_cell.angle_alpha   90.00
_cell.angle_beta   90.00
_cell.angle_gamma   90.00
#
_symmetry.space_group_name_H-M   'P 1'
#
loop_
_entity.id
_entity.type
_entity.pdbx_description
1 polymer ?
#
loop_
_entity_poly.entity_id
_entity_poly.type
_entity_poly.pdbx_seq_one_letter_code
_entity_poly.pdbx_strand_id
1 'polypeptide(L)'
;VEGLPLDPATADETKAEFVRRAGVSSWDDFTLTGEAREKVTESFRGMLGDLSKLFLKNTDGPFVLGQRASYADFIVGAWLRMAQATLPKPEWEDVRRWHGGVFGRLHDALEAYAPVK
;
A
#
# COMPACT_ATOMS: atom_id res chain seq x y z
N VAL A 1 -10.00 -3.51 -8.25
CA VAL A 1 -10.34 -2.08 -8.45
C VAL A 1 -11.66 -1.69 -7.75
N GLU A 2 -12.48 -2.65 -7.32
CA GLU A 2 -13.67 -2.43 -6.46
C GLU A 2 -13.38 -1.79 -5.08
N GLY A 3 -12.11 -1.52 -4.72
CA GLY A 3 -11.71 -0.93 -3.44
C GLY A 3 -11.27 0.53 -3.50
N LEU A 4 -11.21 1.18 -4.68
CA LEU A 4 -10.82 2.59 -4.74
C LEU A 4 -11.93 3.47 -4.13
N PRO A 5 -11.64 4.29 -3.10
CA PRO A 5 -12.63 5.14 -2.45
C PRO A 5 -12.87 6.41 -3.28
N LEU A 6 -13.47 6.26 -4.46
CA LEU A 6 -13.81 7.39 -5.33
C LEU A 6 -15.00 8.16 -4.76
N ASP A 7 -14.98 9.49 -4.91
CA ASP A 7 -16.15 10.32 -4.64
C ASP A 7 -17.26 9.96 -5.66
N PRO A 8 -18.47 9.56 -5.21
CA PRO A 8 -19.57 9.24 -6.11
C PRO A 8 -19.92 10.38 -7.07
N ALA A 9 -19.74 11.64 -6.66
CA ALA A 9 -20.07 12.80 -7.48
C ALA A 9 -19.12 12.98 -8.67
N THR A 10 -17.90 12.46 -8.59
CA THR A 10 -16.86 12.60 -9.64
C THR A 10 -16.25 11.28 -10.09
N ALA A 11 -16.93 10.17 -9.79
CA ALA A 11 -16.41 8.83 -10.01
C ALA A 11 -16.11 8.58 -11.49
N ASP A 12 -17.00 8.99 -12.40
CA ASP A 12 -16.84 8.75 -13.82
C ASP A 12 -15.73 9.60 -14.44
N GLU A 13 -15.61 10.87 -14.05
CA GLU A 13 -14.50 11.72 -14.51
C GLU A 13 -13.16 11.22 -13.96
N THR A 14 -13.13 10.78 -12.71
CA THR A 14 -11.94 10.20 -12.10
C THR A 14 -11.53 8.93 -12.83
N LYS A 15 -12.46 8.00 -13.10
CA LYS A 15 -12.17 6.79 -13.88
C LYS A 15 -11.65 7.12 -15.28
N ALA A 16 -12.26 8.09 -15.97
CA ALA A 16 -11.80 8.53 -17.29
C ALA A 16 -10.36 9.05 -17.25
N GLU A 17 -10.00 9.82 -16.23
CA GLU A 17 -8.64 10.32 -16.05
C GLU A 17 -7.63 9.20 -15.77
N PHE A 18 -8.00 8.20 -14.97
CA PHE A 18 -7.16 7.03 -14.72
C PHE A 18 -6.91 6.22 -16.00
N VAL A 19 -7.95 5.97 -16.79
CA VAL A 19 -7.86 5.32 -18.10
C VAL A 19 -6.92 6.09 -19.02
N ARG A 20 -7.10 7.42 -19.12
CA ARG A 20 -6.24 8.31 -19.92
C ARG A 20 -4.77 8.24 -19.48
N ARG A 21 -4.50 8.30 -18.17
CA ARG A 21 -3.13 8.28 -17.61
C ARG A 21 -2.46 6.93 -17.75
N ALA A 22 -3.21 5.85 -17.62
CA ALA A 22 -2.70 4.50 -17.82
C ALA A 22 -2.45 4.19 -19.32
N GLY A 23 -3.00 4.99 -20.23
CA GLY A 23 -2.86 4.79 -21.67
C GLY A 23 -3.67 3.58 -22.17
N VAL A 24 -4.73 3.20 -21.47
CA VAL A 24 -5.62 2.09 -21.83
C VAL A 24 -6.94 2.61 -22.39
N SER A 25 -7.71 1.74 -23.04
CA SER A 25 -8.91 2.14 -23.79
C SER A 25 -10.18 2.15 -22.95
N SER A 26 -10.20 1.42 -21.83
CA SER A 26 -11.38 1.26 -20.99
C SER A 26 -11.03 1.05 -19.53
N TRP A 27 -12.03 1.19 -18.65
CA TRP A 27 -11.88 0.87 -17.23
C TRP A 27 -11.60 -0.62 -17.01
N ASP A 28 -12.19 -1.50 -17.83
CA ASP A 28 -11.96 -2.93 -17.74
C ASP A 28 -10.50 -3.28 -18.03
N ASP A 29 -9.90 -2.66 -19.06
CA ASP A 29 -8.47 -2.78 -19.37
C ASP A 29 -7.57 -2.21 -18.26
N PHE A 30 -8.04 -1.18 -17.54
CA PHE A 30 -7.36 -0.64 -16.38
C PHE A 30 -7.42 -1.60 -15.18
N THR A 31 -8.48 -2.40 -15.06
CA THR A 31 -8.65 -3.31 -13.93
C THR A 31 -7.72 -4.52 -14.00
N LEU A 32 -7.01 -4.78 -12.90
CA LEU A 32 -6.21 -5.99 -12.76
C LEU A 32 -7.04 -7.13 -12.16
N THR A 33 -7.20 -8.20 -12.93
CA THR A 33 -7.89 -9.43 -12.54
C THR A 33 -7.02 -10.66 -12.85
N GLY A 34 -7.35 -11.80 -12.23
CA GLY A 34 -6.69 -13.09 -12.46
C GLY A 34 -5.16 -13.04 -12.33
N GLU A 35 -4.47 -13.67 -13.27
CA GLU A 35 -3.00 -13.79 -13.29
C GLU A 35 -2.28 -12.43 -13.27
N ALA A 36 -2.84 -11.40 -13.93
CA ALA A 36 -2.24 -10.07 -13.95
C ALA A 36 -2.23 -9.45 -12.54
N ARG A 37 -3.31 -9.64 -11.78
CA ARG A 37 -3.38 -9.22 -10.37
C ARG A 37 -2.36 -9.99 -9.54
N GLU A 38 -2.31 -11.31 -9.67
CA GLU A 38 -1.38 -12.15 -8.93
C GLU A 38 0.09 -11.75 -9.16
N LYS A 39 0.46 -11.51 -10.42
CA LYS A 39 1.82 -11.09 -10.78
C LYS A 39 2.20 -9.74 -10.18
N VAL A 40 1.29 -8.77 -10.19
CA VAL A 40 1.53 -7.45 -9.59
C VAL A 40 1.60 -7.56 -8.06
N THR A 41 0.74 -8.37 -7.44
CA THR A 41 0.77 -8.65 -6.01
C THR A 41 2.09 -9.31 -5.59
N GLU A 42 2.58 -10.30 -6.33
CA GLU A 42 3.85 -10.95 -6.03
C GLU A 42 5.04 -10.01 -6.24
N SER A 43 5.01 -9.15 -7.27
CA SER A 43 6.03 -8.11 -7.46
C SER A 43 6.04 -7.12 -6.29
N PHE A 44 4.87 -6.69 -5.82
CA PHE A 44 4.74 -5.81 -4.66
C PHE A 44 5.25 -6.50 -3.39
N ARG A 45 4.91 -7.77 -3.18
CA ARG A 45 5.43 -8.60 -2.08
C ARG A 45 6.95 -8.69 -2.13
N GLY A 46 7.55 -8.95 -3.30
CA GLY A 46 9.00 -9.03 -3.48
C GLY A 46 9.70 -7.72 -3.11
N MET A 47 9.20 -6.58 -3.64
CA MET A 47 9.72 -5.26 -3.31
C MET A 47 9.68 -4.97 -1.81
N LEU A 48 8.55 -5.27 -1.14
CA LEU A 48 8.44 -5.15 0.31
C LEU A 48 9.43 -6.07 1.03
N GLY A 49 9.71 -7.26 0.51
CA GLY A 49 10.67 -8.20 1.11
C GLY A 49 12.11 -7.69 1.08
N ASP A 50 12.51 -6.99 0.02
CA ASP A 50 13.82 -6.34 0.00
C ASP A 50 13.88 -5.14 0.95
N LEU A 51 12.80 -4.36 1.01
CA LEU A 51 12.69 -3.22 1.91
C LEU A 51 12.65 -3.63 3.39
N SER A 52 12.03 -4.76 3.73
CA SER A 52 11.93 -5.25 5.11
C SER A 52 13.30 -5.54 5.72
N LYS A 53 14.29 -5.91 4.90
CA LYS A 53 15.68 -6.10 5.34
C LYS A 53 16.26 -4.84 5.97
N LEU A 54 15.85 -3.64 5.55
CA LEU A 54 16.29 -2.39 6.16
C LEU A 54 15.71 -2.19 7.55
N PHE A 55 14.42 -2.51 7.74
CA PHE A 55 13.75 -2.43 9.04
C PHE A 55 14.24 -3.50 10.02
N LEU A 56 14.75 -4.63 9.53
CA LEU A 56 15.30 -5.69 10.36
C LEU A 56 16.75 -5.44 10.81
N LYS A 57 17.42 -4.38 10.35
CA LYS A 57 18.79 -4.04 10.79
C LYS A 57 18.84 -3.55 12.23
N ASN A 58 17.78 -2.90 12.70
CA ASN A 58 17.63 -2.46 14.08
C ASN A 58 16.25 -2.86 14.58
N THR A 59 16.19 -3.89 15.42
CA THR A 59 14.94 -4.46 15.92
C THR A 59 14.45 -3.84 17.22
N ASP A 60 15.09 -2.76 17.71
CA ASP A 60 14.71 -2.08 18.95
C ASP A 60 13.42 -1.27 18.83
N GLY A 61 12.78 -1.28 17.66
CA GLY A 61 11.47 -0.69 17.43
C GLY A 61 10.96 -0.94 16.00
N PRO A 62 9.79 -0.39 15.65
CA PRO A 62 9.13 -0.65 14.37
C PRO A 62 9.67 0.20 13.21
N PHE A 63 10.49 1.21 13.48
CA PHE A 63 10.99 2.16 12.49
C PHE A 63 12.39 1.77 12.00
N VAL A 64 12.82 2.35 10.88
CA VAL A 64 14.14 2.09 10.32
C VAL A 64 15.29 2.50 11.27
N LEU A 65 15.06 3.46 12.17
CA LEU A 65 16.00 3.87 13.22
C LEU A 65 15.66 3.24 14.59
N GLY A 66 14.93 2.11 14.61
CA GLY A 66 14.47 1.45 15.82
C GLY A 66 13.26 2.16 16.43
N GLN A 67 13.45 2.85 17.55
CA GLN A 67 12.35 3.51 18.29
C GLN A 67 11.94 4.87 17.71
N ARG A 68 12.80 5.50 16.90
CA ARG A 68 12.57 6.85 16.38
C ARG A 68 12.04 6.80 14.94
N ALA A 69 10.86 7.36 14.72
CA ALA A 69 10.35 7.59 13.37
C ALA A 69 11.24 8.57 12.59
N SER A 70 11.40 8.31 11.30
CA SER A 70 12.13 9.13 10.33
C SER A 70 11.28 9.41 9.10
N TYR A 71 11.75 10.31 8.23
CA TYR A 71 11.05 10.61 6.97
C TYR A 71 10.89 9.38 6.06
N ALA A 72 11.84 8.45 6.09
CA ALA A 72 11.76 7.21 5.32
C ALA A 72 10.57 6.34 5.78
N ASP A 73 10.32 6.28 7.08
CA ASP A 73 9.19 5.55 7.65
C ASP A 73 7.86 6.13 7.15
N PHE A 74 7.75 7.46 7.05
CA PHE A 74 6.55 8.12 6.53
C PHE A 74 6.31 7.87 5.03
N ILE A 75 7.35 7.81 4.21
CA ILE A 75 7.21 7.46 2.79
C ILE A 75 6.61 6.06 2.64
N VAL A 76 7.18 5.08 3.37
CA VAL A 76 6.69 3.69 3.34
C VAL A 76 5.30 3.61 3.96
N GLY A 77 5.08 4.30 5.07
CA GLY A 77 3.79 4.40 5.75
C GLY A 77 2.68 4.95 4.85
N ALA A 78 2.97 5.96 4.03
CA ALA A 78 2.02 6.51 3.07
C ALA A 78 1.62 5.47 2.01
N TRP A 79 2.56 4.67 1.51
CA TRP A 79 2.25 3.56 0.59
C TRP A 79 1.38 2.50 1.28
N LEU A 80 1.68 2.15 2.53
CA LEU A 80 0.89 1.18 3.30
C LEU A 80 -0.52 1.69 3.59
N ARG A 81 -0.66 2.98 3.93
CA ARG A 81 -1.97 3.63 4.14
C ARG A 81 -2.78 3.64 2.84
N MET A 82 -2.15 3.93 1.70
CA MET A 82 -2.80 3.85 0.40
C MET A 82 -3.21 2.41 0.07
N ALA A 83 -2.36 1.41 0.34
CA ALA A 83 -2.70 0.00 0.16
C ALA A 83 -3.88 -0.42 1.04
N GLN A 84 -3.89 -0.07 2.33
CA GLN A 84 -5.02 -0.33 3.24
C GLN A 84 -6.34 0.25 2.70
N ALA A 85 -6.30 1.48 2.18
CA ALA A 85 -7.49 2.17 1.70
C ALA A 85 -8.02 1.63 0.37
N THR A 86 -7.18 0.95 -0.42
CA THR A 86 -7.51 0.58 -1.81
C THR A 86 -7.59 -0.92 -2.07
N LEU A 87 -6.98 -1.74 -1.21
CA LEU A 87 -7.04 -3.20 -1.29
C LEU A 87 -8.29 -3.74 -0.59
N PRO A 88 -8.86 -4.87 -1.09
CA PRO A 88 -9.82 -5.64 -0.34
C PRO A 88 -9.26 -6.05 1.02
N LYS A 89 -10.11 -6.04 2.05
CA LYS A 89 -9.70 -6.35 3.43
C LYS A 89 -8.86 -7.64 3.57
N PRO A 90 -9.20 -8.78 2.94
CA PRO A 90 -8.39 -9.99 3.04
C PRO A 90 -6.96 -9.81 2.51
N GLU A 91 -6.80 -9.10 1.39
CA GLU A 91 -5.49 -8.85 0.79
C GLU A 91 -4.66 -7.90 1.65
N TRP A 92 -5.29 -6.88 2.24
CA TRP A 92 -4.61 -6.01 3.19
C TRP A 92 -4.11 -6.77 4.42
N GLU A 93 -4.91 -7.70 4.95
CA GLU A 93 -4.48 -8.57 6.05
C GLU A 93 -3.29 -9.46 5.67
N ASP A 94 -3.19 -9.89 4.42
CA ASP A 94 -2.02 -10.64 3.93
C ASP A 94 -0.79 -9.75 3.85
N VAL A 95 -0.90 -8.54 3.28
CA VAL A 95 0.18 -7.54 3.24
C VAL A 95 0.73 -7.27 4.64
N ARG A 96 -0.16 -7.13 5.64
CA ARG A 96 0.23 -6.93 7.04
C ARG A 96 1.05 -8.09 7.62
N ARG A 97 0.84 -9.32 7.15
CA ARG A 97 1.52 -10.54 7.64
C ARG A 97 2.81 -10.87 6.89
N TRP A 98 2.99 -10.34 5.68
CA TRP A 98 4.19 -10.61 4.89
C TRP A 98 5.48 -10.25 5.63
N HIS A 99 6.54 -11.01 5.32
CA HIS A 99 7.90 -10.77 5.81
C HIS A 99 8.00 -10.67 7.33
N GLY A 100 7.26 -11.52 8.06
CA GLY A 100 7.23 -11.51 9.52
C GLY A 100 6.48 -10.33 10.13
N GLY A 101 5.57 -9.73 9.37
CA GLY A 101 4.70 -8.64 9.82
C GLY A 101 5.39 -7.29 10.03
N VAL A 102 6.55 -7.08 9.40
CA VAL A 102 7.34 -5.83 9.51
C VAL A 102 6.48 -4.61 9.18
N PHE A 103 5.80 -4.63 8.03
CA PHE A 103 5.02 -3.49 7.58
C PHE A 103 3.67 -3.34 8.29
N GLY A 104 3.11 -4.43 8.83
CA GLY A 104 1.97 -4.36 9.74
C GLY A 104 2.32 -3.56 11.00
N ARG A 105 3.47 -3.86 11.64
CA ARG A 105 3.95 -3.12 12.81
C ARG A 105 4.29 -1.67 12.50
N LEU A 106 4.94 -1.42 11.35
CA LEU A 106 5.24 -0.05 10.91
C LEU A 106 3.97 0.77 10.73
N HIS A 107 2.96 0.21 10.04
CA HIS A 107 1.69 0.87 9.82
C HIS A 107 1.00 1.22 11.14
N ASP A 108 0.89 0.27 12.07
CA ASP A 108 0.28 0.50 13.37
C ASP A 108 1.03 1.56 14.19
N ALA A 109 2.38 1.56 14.15
CA ALA A 109 3.19 2.54 14.85
C ALA A 109 3.02 3.96 14.30
N LEU A 110 2.77 4.10 12.99
CA LEU A 110 2.57 5.39 12.35
C LEU A 110 1.18 5.99 12.58
N GLU A 111 0.19 5.21 13.05
CA GLU A 111 -1.14 5.73 13.41
C GLU A 111 -1.08 6.82 14.48
N ALA A 112 -0.06 6.81 15.34
CA ALA A 112 0.18 7.88 16.32
C ALA A 112 0.37 9.28 15.67
N TYR A 113 0.73 9.32 14.38
CA TYR A 113 0.95 10.55 13.61
C TYR A 113 -0.18 10.86 12.60
N ALA A 114 -1.18 9.99 12.50
CA ALA A 114 -2.27 10.12 11.53
C ALA A 114 -3.32 11.24 11.83
N PRO A 115 -3.58 11.65 13.09
CA PRO A 115 -4.58 12.69 13.34
C PRO A 115 -4.23 14.02 12.69
N VAL A 116 -5.12 14.50 11.82
CA VAL A 116 -5.10 15.87 11.31
C VAL A 116 -5.85 16.73 12.34
N LYS A 117 -5.21 17.80 12.80
CA LYS A 117 -5.83 18.79 13.71
C LYS A 117 -6.64 19.82 12.94
#